data_AF-A0A956Y4I4-F1
#
_entry.id   AF-A0A956Y4I4-F1
#
_cell.length_a   1.000
_cell.length_b   1.000
_cell.length_c   1.000
_cell.angle_alpha   90.00
_cell.angle_beta   90.00
_cell.angle_gamma   90.00
#
_symmetry.space_group_name_H-M   'P 1'
#
loop_
_entity.id
_entity.type
_entity.pdbx_description
1 polymer ?
#
loop_
_entity_poly.entity_id
_entity_poly.type
_entity_poly.pdbx_seq_one_letter_code
_entity_poly.pdbx_strand_id
1 'polypeptide(L)' 'DPRFDRKTNTLHIQNVYAEEDAPKTVATQKAIAASIKSLATFLGANTIKLGNIPQRWNKLSQYVG' A
#
# COMPACT_ATOMS: atom_id res chain seq x y z
N ASP A 1 1.13 -7.77 2.53
CA ASP A 1 0.02 -8.72 2.67
C ASP A 1 -1.29 -8.10 2.16
N PRO A 2 -1.70 -8.39 0.91
CA PRO A 2 -2.94 -7.90 0.32
C PRO A 2 -4.12 -8.87 0.47
N ARG A 3 -5.31 -8.34 0.78
CA ARG A 3 -6.60 -9.05 0.74
C ARG A 3 -7.65 -8.19 0.04
N PHE A 4 -8.29 -8.73 -0.98
CA PHE A 4 -9.38 -8.04 -1.69
C PHE A 4 -10.75 -8.52 -1.19
N ASP A 5 -11.56 -7.59 -0.68
CA ASP A 5 -12.95 -7.83 -0.36
C ASP A 5 -13.83 -7.47 -1.57
N ARG A 6 -14.35 -8.51 -2.24
CA ARG A 6 -15.22 -8.37 -3.43
C ARG A 6 -16.59 -7.79 -3.12
N LYS A 7 -17.08 -7.88 -1.87
CA LYS A 7 -18.41 -7.35 -1.53
C LYS A 7 -18.40 -5.83 -1.48
N THR A 8 -17.28 -5.26 -1.03
CA THR A 8 -17.08 -3.81 -0.86
C THR A 8 -16.14 -3.22 -1.90
N ASN A 9 -15.59 -4.05 -2.80
CA ASN A 9 -14.49 -3.73 -3.72
C ASN A 9 -13.35 -2.97 -3.03
N THR A 10 -12.98 -3.42 -1.83
CA THR A 10 -11.91 -2.83 -1.03
C THR A 10 -10.66 -3.70 -1.08
N LEU A 11 -9.52 -3.11 -1.47
CA LEU A 11 -8.21 -3.73 -1.30
C LEU A 11 -7.65 -3.36 0.09
N HIS A 12 -7.55 -4.36 0.96
CA HIS A 12 -6.91 -4.24 2.26
C HIS A 12 -5.44 -4.61 2.14
N ILE A 13 -4.54 -3.67 2.39
CA ILE A 13 -3.11 -3.93 2.58
C ILE A 13 -2.87 -4.04 4.08
N GLN A 14 -2.93 -5.25 4.62
CA GLN A 14 -2.90 -5.50 6.06
C GLN A 14 -1.54 -5.14 6.67
N ASN A 15 -0.47 -5.52 5.96
CA ASN A 15 0.91 -5.29 6.39
C ASN A 15 1.78 -4.90 5.20
N VAL A 16 2.62 -3.88 5.41
CA VAL A 16 3.79 -3.59 4.59
C VAL A 16 5.03 -3.94 5.40
N TYR A 17 5.98 -4.65 4.79
CA TYR A 17 7.19 -5.09 5.46
C TYR A 17 8.41 -4.34 4.91
N ALA A 18 9.37 -4.05 5.78
CA ALA A 18 10.62 -3.41 5.43
C ALA A 18 11.78 -4.19 6.05
N GLU A 19 12.70 -4.65 5.20
CA GLU A 19 14.02 -5.13 5.63
C GLU A 19 14.79 -4.01 6.34
N GLU A 20 15.80 -4.37 7.12
CA GLU A 20 16.57 -3.42 7.92
C GLU A 20 17.18 -2.30 7.05
N ASP A 21 17.72 -2.66 5.89
CA ASP A 21 18.40 -1.79 4.92
C ASP A 21 17.45 -1.16 3.88
N ALA A 22 16.14 -1.45 3.95
CA ALA A 22 15.18 -0.95 2.98
C ALA A 22 15.19 0.59 2.90
N PRO A 23 15.32 1.20 1.70
CA PRO A 23 15.45 2.64 1.56
C PRO A 23 14.27 3.42 2.15
N LYS A 24 14.57 4.50 2.89
CA LYS A 24 13.57 5.32 3.61
C LYS A 24 13.05 6.51 2.78
N THR A 25 13.48 6.59 1.52
CA THR A 25 13.27 7.78 0.68
C THR A 25 11.80 7.99 0.32
N VAL A 26 11.44 9.22 -0.02
CA VAL A 26 10.13 9.55 -0.58
C VAL A 26 9.88 8.82 -1.91
N ALA A 27 10.92 8.64 -2.73
CA ALA A 27 10.82 7.91 -3.99
C ALA A 27 10.39 6.45 -3.77
N THR A 28 10.96 5.78 -2.76
CA THR A 28 10.57 4.42 -2.37
C THR A 28 9.12 4.34 -1.94
N GLN A 29 8.65 5.30 -1.13
CA GLN A 29 7.25 5.34 -0.69
C GLN A 29 6.29 5.55 -1.87
N LYS A 30 6.65 6.41 -2.83
CA LYS A 30 5.87 6.60 -4.06
C LYS A 30 5.82 5.33 -4.92
N ALA A 31 6.93 4.61 -5.03
CA ALA A 31 6.98 3.34 -5.77
C ALA A 31 6.08 2.28 -5.12
N ILE A 32 6.14 2.11 -3.80
CA ILE A 32 5.25 1.20 -3.06
C ILE A 32 3.78 1.59 -3.29
N ALA A 33 3.45 2.88 -3.18
CA ALA A 33 2.09 3.35 -3.44
C ALA A 33 1.62 3.06 -4.87
N ALA A 34 2.48 3.26 -5.86
CA ALA A 34 2.17 2.96 -7.25
C ALA A 34 1.89 1.46 -7.47
N SER A 35 2.68 0.57 -6.84
CA SER A 35 2.42 -0.87 -6.89
C SER A 35 1.10 -1.26 -6.23
N ILE A 36 0.76 -0.67 -5.08
CA ILE A 36 -0.53 -0.89 -4.40
C ILE A 36 -1.69 -0.43 -5.29
N LYS A 37 -1.58 0.76 -5.90
CA LYS A 37 -2.58 1.30 -6.83
C LYS A 37 -2.74 0.44 -8.08
N SER A 38 -1.63 -0.03 -8.66
CA SER A 38 -1.66 -0.94 -9.80
C SER A 38 -2.41 -2.24 -9.48
N LEU A 39 -2.14 -2.83 -8.30
CA LEU A 39 -2.88 -4.00 -7.82
C LEU A 39 -4.37 -3.69 -7.61
N ALA A 40 -4.69 -2.53 -7.01
CA ALA A 40 -6.08 -2.11 -6.83
C ALA A 40 -6.82 -2.00 -8.18
N THR A 41 -6.21 -1.35 -9.18
CA THR A 41 -6.76 -1.25 -10.53
C THR A 41 -6.96 -2.62 -11.18
N PHE A 42 -5.96 -3.51 -11.09
CA PHE A 42 -6.05 -4.87 -11.63
C PHE A 42 -7.22 -5.66 -11.03
N LEU A 43 -7.46 -5.51 -9.72
CA LEU A 43 -8.53 -6.20 -9.00
C LEU A 43 -9.91 -5.51 -9.12
N GLY A 44 -9.98 -4.31 -9.71
CA GLY A 44 -11.19 -3.51 -9.74
C GLY A 44 -11.58 -2.93 -8.37
N ALA A 45 -10.61 -2.69 -7.49
CA ALA A 45 -10.84 -2.07 -6.19
C ALA A 45 -10.99 -0.56 -6.32
N ASN A 46 -12.07 -0.01 -5.76
CA ASN A 46 -12.37 1.43 -5.71
C ASN A 46 -12.11 2.03 -4.32
N THR A 47 -11.63 1.22 -3.37
CA THR A 47 -11.14 1.69 -2.07
C THR A 47 -9.90 0.90 -1.68
N ILE A 48 -8.90 1.59 -1.13
CA ILE A 48 -7.70 0.98 -0.58
C ILE A 48 -7.62 1.31 0.91
N LYS A 49 -7.43 0.30 1.75
CA LYS A 49 -7.23 0.47 3.20
C LYS A 49 -5.85 -0.05 3.59
N LEU A 50 -5.07 0.82 4.20
CA LEU A 50 -3.75 0.47 4.73
C LEU A 50 -3.85 0.10 6.21
N GLY A 51 -3.24 -1.01 6.58
CA GLY A 51 -3.03 -1.46 7.96
C GLY A 51 -1.66 -1.03 8.47
N ASN A 52 -0.88 -1.99 8.95
CA ASN A 52 0.42 -1.73 9.55
C ASN A 52 1.46 -1.28 8.50
N ILE A 53 1.98 -0.07 8.67
CA ILE A 53 3.01 0.53 7.82
C ILE A 53 4.25 0.78 8.68
N PRO A 54 5.46 0.37 8.24
CA PRO A 54 6.70 0.67 8.95
C PRO A 54 6.89 2.19 9.11
N GLN A 55 7.32 2.64 10.30
CA GLN A 55 7.49 4.07 10.61
C GLN A 55 8.39 4.80 9.61
N ARG A 56 9.38 4.10 9.03
CA ARG A 56 10.26 4.65 7.98
C ARG A 56 9.53 5.11 6.72
N TRP A 57 8.29 4.64 6.52
CA TRP A 57 7.42 4.98 5.40
C TRP A 57 6.11 5.64 5.88
N ASN A 58 6.19 6.50 6.89
CA ASN A 58 5.05 7.19 7.49
C ASN A 58 4.28 8.12 6.54
N LYS A 59 4.80 8.46 5.35
CA LYS A 59 4.10 9.24 4.33
C LYS A 59 3.43 8.38 3.26
N LEU A 60 3.57 7.04 3.32
CA LEU A 60 3.02 6.14 2.30
C LEU A 60 1.52 6.33 2.08
N SER A 61 0.75 6.50 3.15
CA SER A 61 -0.71 6.72 3.09
C SER A 61 -1.09 7.96 2.27
N GLN A 62 -0.24 9.00 2.25
CA GLN A 62 -0.46 10.22 1.46
C GLN A 62 -0.36 9.97 -0.05
N TYR A 63 0.34 8.90 -0.47
CA TYR A 63 0.54 8.58 -1.88
C TYR A 63 -0.41 7.49 -2.40
N VAL A 64 -1.03 6.71 -1.49
CA VAL A 64 -2.00 5.67 -1.83
C VAL A 64 -3.40 6.23 -2.10
N GLY A 65 -3.68 7.46 -1.64
CA GLY A 65 -4.95 8.18 -1.80
C GLY A 65 -5.62 8.01 -3.16
#